data_AF-A0A536T2L5-F1
#
_entry.id   AF-A0A536T2L5-F1
#
_cell.length_a   1.000
_cell.length_b   1.000
_cell.length_c   1.000
_cell.angle_alpha   90.00
_cell.angle_beta   90.00
_cell.angle_gamma   90.00
#
_symmetry.space_group_name_H-M   'P 1'
#
loop_
_entity.id
_entity.type
_entity.pdbx_description
1 polymer ?
#
loop_
_entity_poly.entity_id
_entity_poly.type
_entity_poly.pdbx_seq_one_letter_code
_entity_poly.pdbx_strand_id
1 'polypeptide(L)'
;CRGVVLLGQAAGMDELRVGFREARASRTCRGFAVGRTIFQEPSQRWLGGDIDDDTLIRETRAIFEALIGAWREMRSARVSQGVTA
;
A
#
# COMPACT_ATOMS: atom_id res chain seq x y z
N CYS A 1 -11.01 0.28 20.87
CA CYS A 1 -10.51 0.09 19.48
C CYS A 1 -11.58 0.55 18.48
N ARG A 2 -11.44 1.73 17.86
CA ARG A 2 -12.35 2.19 16.79
C ARG A 2 -11.52 2.60 15.57
N GLY A 3 -11.39 1.68 14.62
CA GLY A 3 -10.70 1.91 13.37
C GLY A 3 -10.79 0.70 12.45
N VAL A 4 -10.79 0.94 11.14
CA VAL A 4 -10.75 -0.09 10.11
C VAL A 4 -9.49 0.07 9.26
N VAL A 5 -9.08 -1.00 8.59
CA VAL A 5 -7.98 -1.00 7.63
C VAL A 5 -8.49 -1.44 6.27
N LEU A 6 -7.92 -0.86 5.21
CA LEU A 6 -8.19 -1.29 3.84
C LEU A 6 -7.43 -2.59 3.55
N LEU A 7 -8.12 -3.62 3.07
CA LEU A 7 -7.50 -4.90 2.73
C LEU A 7 -7.05 -4.89 1.27
N GLY A 8 -5.84 -5.39 1.03
CA GLY A 8 -5.26 -5.37 -0.31
C GLY A 8 -5.85 -6.37 -1.30
N GLN A 9 -6.46 -7.48 -0.84
CA GLN A 9 -7.12 -8.49 -1.67
C GLN A 9 -6.30 -9.04 -2.87
N ALA A 10 -4.96 -8.93 -2.84
CA ALA A 10 -4.06 -9.19 -3.99
C ALA A 10 -4.28 -8.27 -5.20
N ALA A 11 -4.91 -7.11 -5.00
CA ALA A 11 -5.02 -6.05 -5.97
C ALA A 11 -3.64 -5.52 -6.39
N GLY A 12 -3.53 -5.05 -7.63
CA GLY A 12 -2.34 -4.36 -8.13
C GLY A 12 -2.16 -2.97 -7.52
N MET A 13 -0.99 -2.36 -7.71
CA MET A 13 -0.68 -1.03 -7.16
C MET A 13 -1.69 0.05 -7.57
N ASP A 14 -2.14 0.05 -8.83
CA ASP A 14 -3.06 1.06 -9.33
C ASP A 14 -4.43 0.99 -8.66
N GLU A 15 -4.95 -0.23 -8.47
CA GLU A 15 -6.21 -0.48 -7.78
C GLU A 15 -6.10 -0.10 -6.30
N LEU A 16 -4.97 -0.42 -5.64
CA LEU A 16 -4.71 0.03 -4.27
C LEU A 16 -4.67 1.56 -4.16
N ARG A 17 -4.08 2.26 -5.13
CA ARG A 17 -4.08 3.73 -5.17
C ARG A 17 -5.50 4.28 -5.32
N VAL A 18 -6.37 3.65 -6.09
CA VAL A 18 -7.81 4.01 -6.17
C VAL A 18 -8.47 3.83 -4.80
N GLY A 19 -8.33 2.65 -4.19
CA GLY A 19 -8.93 2.36 -2.89
C GLY A 19 -8.43 3.30 -1.77
N PHE A 20 -7.16 3.70 -1.80
CA PHE A 20 -6.64 4.72 -0.88
C PHE A 20 -7.33 6.07 -1.09
N ARG A 21 -7.50 6.54 -2.34
CA ARG A 21 -8.21 7.81 -2.60
C ARG A 21 -9.64 7.78 -2.09
N GLU A 22 -10.35 6.69 -2.26
CA GLU A 22 -11.72 6.52 -1.76
C GLU A 22 -11.76 6.51 -0.21
N ALA A 23 -10.79 5.82 0.40
CA ALA A 23 -10.65 5.77 1.86
C ALA A 23 -10.37 7.15 2.50
N ARG A 24 -9.93 8.15 1.72
CA ARG A 24 -9.68 9.53 2.20
C ARG A 24 -10.90 10.14 2.89
N ALA A 25 -12.11 9.85 2.39
CA ALA A 25 -13.36 10.37 2.97
C ALA A 25 -13.69 9.74 4.33
N SER A 26 -13.09 8.59 4.65
CA SER A 26 -13.36 7.89 5.90
C SER A 26 -12.71 8.58 7.11
N ARG A 27 -13.50 8.75 8.18
CA ARG A 27 -13.00 9.21 9.49
C ARG A 27 -12.48 8.06 10.35
N THR A 28 -12.78 6.81 9.97
CA THR A 28 -12.46 5.59 10.73
C THR A 28 -11.39 4.72 10.08
N CYS A 29 -11.09 4.90 8.78
CA CYS A 29 -9.98 4.21 8.13
C CYS A 29 -8.65 4.76 8.63
N ARG A 30 -7.80 3.89 9.19
CA ARG A 30 -6.54 4.29 9.85
C ARG A 30 -5.28 3.78 9.14
N GLY A 31 -5.41 2.85 8.19
CA GLY A 31 -4.30 2.24 7.48
C GLY A 31 -4.76 1.22 6.46
N PHE A 32 -3.83 0.37 6.05
CA PHE A 32 -4.05 -0.73 5.13
C PHE A 32 -3.36 -2.00 5.64
N ALA A 33 -3.83 -3.14 5.17
CA ALA A 33 -3.19 -4.44 5.34
C ALA A 33 -3.09 -5.11 3.95
N VAL A 34 -1.88 -5.09 3.39
CA VAL A 34 -1.58 -5.59 2.04
C VAL A 34 -0.40 -6.56 2.18
N GLY A 35 -0.58 -7.79 1.70
CA GLY A 35 0.45 -8.84 1.75
C GLY A 35 0.86 -9.27 0.35
N ARG A 36 0.01 -10.05 -0.33
CA ARG A 36 0.30 -10.65 -1.65
C ARG A 36 0.84 -9.65 -2.68
N THR A 37 0.31 -8.44 -2.75
CA THR A 37 0.82 -7.40 -3.67
C THR A 37 2.29 -7.03 -3.42
N ILE A 38 2.77 -7.13 -2.18
CA ILE A 38 4.13 -6.73 -1.79
C ILE A 38 5.16 -7.79 -2.17
N PHE A 39 4.88 -9.07 -1.93
CA PHE A 39 5.91 -10.11 -1.98
C PHE A 39 5.61 -11.25 -2.95
N GLN A 40 4.38 -11.42 -3.44
CA GLN A 40 3.98 -12.65 -4.16
C GLN A 40 4.79 -12.85 -5.44
N GLU A 41 4.88 -11.84 -6.31
CA GLU A 41 5.61 -11.95 -7.58
C GLU A 41 7.13 -12.08 -7.36
N PRO A 42 7.79 -11.27 -6.51
CA PRO A 42 9.22 -11.46 -6.23
C PRO A 42 9.51 -12.83 -5.61
N SER A 43 8.64 -13.30 -4.70
CA SER A 43 8.81 -14.61 -4.07
C SER A 43 8.65 -15.76 -5.05
N GLN A 44 7.76 -15.64 -6.04
CA GLN A 44 7.59 -16.65 -7.09
C GLN A 44 8.85 -16.78 -7.94
N ARG A 45 9.43 -15.66 -8.38
CA ARG A 45 10.70 -15.64 -9.13
C ARG A 45 11.88 -16.17 -8.31
N TRP A 46 11.93 -15.80 -7.02
CA TRP A 46 12.98 -16.28 -6.12
C TRP A 46 12.90 -17.80 -5.91
N LEU A 47 11.71 -18.34 -5.64
CA LEU A 47 11.50 -19.79 -5.53
C LEU A 47 11.74 -20.52 -6.87
N GLY A 48 11.56 -19.84 -8.00
CA GLY A 48 11.90 -20.32 -9.33
C GLY A 48 13.40 -20.31 -9.64
N GLY A 49 14.22 -19.65 -8.83
CA GLY A 49 15.66 -19.48 -9.06
C GLY A 49 16.00 -18.38 -10.08
N ASP A 50 15.04 -17.55 -10.47
CA ASP A 50 15.24 -16.46 -11.44
C ASP A 50 15.93 -15.23 -10.83
N ILE A 51 15.84 -15.06 -9.51
CA ILE A 51 16.44 -13.95 -8.76
C ILE A 51 17.11 -14.44 -7.47
N ASP A 52 18.10 -13.68 -7.02
CA ASP A 52 18.78 -13.89 -5.74
C ASP A 52 18.08 -13.20 -4.57
N ASP A 53 18.57 -13.48 -3.36
CA ASP A 53 18.05 -12.94 -2.10
C ASP A 53 18.07 -11.41 -2.06
N ASP A 54 19.16 -10.80 -2.54
CA ASP A 54 19.33 -9.35 -2.55
C ASP A 54 18.32 -8.68 -3.49
N THR A 55 18.02 -9.31 -4.62
CA THR A 55 16.99 -8.84 -5.55
C THR A 55 15.60 -9.00 -4.97
N LEU A 56 15.29 -10.13 -4.32
CA LEU A 56 14.02 -10.32 -3.61
C LEU A 56 13.79 -9.23 -2.56
N ILE A 57 14.79 -8.95 -1.73
CA ILE A 57 14.71 -7.92 -0.67
C ILE A 57 14.48 -6.55 -1.29
N ARG A 58 15.26 -6.18 -2.31
CA ARG A 58 15.19 -4.88 -2.98
C ARG A 58 13.82 -4.65 -3.62
N GLU A 59 13.32 -5.62 -4.38
CA GLU A 59 12.03 -5.50 -5.09
C GLU A 59 10.86 -5.44 -4.10
N THR A 60 10.84 -6.32 -3.09
CA THR A 60 9.81 -6.32 -2.03
C THR A 60 9.79 -5.00 -1.26
N ARG A 61 10.99 -4.47 -0.92
CA ARG A 61 11.15 -3.18 -0.25
C ARG A 61 10.60 -2.03 -1.10
N ALA A 62 10.92 -2.00 -2.39
CA ALA A 62 10.46 -0.96 -3.30
C ALA A 62 8.93 -0.91 -3.39
N ILE A 63 8.27 -2.07 -3.49
CA ILE A 63 6.79 -2.15 -3.53
C ILE A 63 6.20 -1.64 -2.20
N PHE A 64 6.78 -2.03 -1.07
CA PHE A 64 6.31 -1.58 0.23
C PHE A 64 6.46 -0.07 0.43
N GLU A 65 7.59 0.50 0.02
CA GLU A 65 7.82 1.95 0.07
C GLU A 65 6.85 2.72 -0.84
N ALA A 66 6.57 2.20 -2.04
CA ALA A 66 5.58 2.78 -2.93
C ALA A 66 4.17 2.81 -2.31
N LEU A 67 3.75 1.74 -1.62
CA LEU A 67 2.47 1.71 -0.89
C LEU A 67 2.43 2.71 0.27
N ILE A 68 3.52 2.81 1.05
CA ILE A 68 3.63 3.81 2.12
C ILE A 68 3.53 5.22 1.54
N GLY A 69 4.22 5.48 0.43
CA GLY A 69 4.17 6.75 -0.30
C GLY A 69 2.75 7.12 -0.71
N ALA A 70 2.07 6.21 -1.41
CA ALA A 70 0.68 6.40 -1.86
C ALA A 70 -0.29 6.68 -0.68
N TRP A 71 -0.14 5.96 0.44
CA TRP A 71 -0.95 6.20 1.63
C TRP A 71 -0.67 7.58 2.25
N ARG A 72 0.60 7.98 2.35
CA ARG A 72 1.00 9.29 2.88
C ARG A 72 0.54 10.45 2.00
N GLU A 73 0.61 10.30 0.68
CA GLU A 73 0.07 11.28 -0.29
C GLU A 73 -1.43 11.51 -0.05
N MET A 74 -2.20 10.43 0.05
CA MET A 74 -3.63 10.51 0.36
C MET A 74 -3.91 11.22 1.71
N ARG A 75 -3.09 10.95 2.74
CA ARG A 75 -3.21 11.57 4.08
C ARG A 75 -2.85 13.05 4.04
N SER A 76 -1.78 13.41 3.35
CA SER A 76 -1.26 14.78 3.32
C SER A 76 -2.22 15.72 2.60
N ALA A 77 -2.90 15.23 1.55
CA ALA A 77 -3.97 15.97 0.89
C ALA A 77 -5.18 16.29 1.79
N ARG A 78 -5.32 15.65 2.96
CA ARG A 78 -6.38 15.96 3.94
C ARG A 78 -6.04 17.17 4.82
N VAL A 79 -4.75 17.47 5.02
CA VAL A 79 -4.32 18.57 5.90
C VAL A 79 -4.69 19.93 5.30
N SER A 80 -4.70 20.05 3.97
CA SER A 80 -5.08 21.28 3.25
C SER A 80 -6.60 21.55 3.18
N GLN A 81 -7.45 20.72 3.79
CA GLN A 81 -8.92 20.85 3.73
C GLN A 81 -9.55 21.00 5.13
N GLY A 82 -8.74 21.34 6.14
CA GLY A 82 -9.16 21.55 7.53
C GLY A 82 -9.23 23.02 7.99
N VAL A 83 -9.00 23.99 7.10
CA VAL A 83 -9.15 25.43 7.38
C VAL A 83 -10.21 26.01 6.47
N THR A 84 -11.48 25.73 6.76
CA THR A 84 -12.61 26.63 6.48
C THR A 84 -13.84 26.14 7.22
N ALA A 85 -14.45 27.07 7.96
CA ALA A 85 -15.69 27.01 8.76
C ALA A 85 -15.59 26.33 10.13
#